data_AF-A0A430SF61-F1
#
_entry.id   AF-A0A430SF61-F1
#
_cell.length_a   1.000
_cell.length_b   1.000
_cell.length_c   1.000
_cell.angle_alpha   90.00
_cell.angle_beta   90.00
_cell.angle_gamma   90.00
#
_symmetry.space_group_name_H-M   'P 1'
#
loop_
_entity.id
_entity.type
_entity.pdbx_description
1 polymer ?
#
loop_
_entity_poly.entity_id
_entity_poly.type
_entity_poly.pdbx_seq_one_letter_code
_entity_poly.pdbx_strand_id
1 'polypeptide(L)'
;MKRNLPAWIVDMGSPASQHLDFSREKLWARMDSLMGRKAVELPVYLVNPRQMDLLYPPERLKFLDPEMVRNWARRERERRRERPLLETEEEENPLRGLEEVGGERYGKYREVVAVGLYLKGPTSQWEWQRILSLADPSRPPDGEAQHPPAGPAILLCPERILDWASRAGVDPHLVLDKVYYHELGHALMDTGPTPYGELWGRIVEESLANWVAYHRFRGLEARWVQRLIAEQPAEYQGYAHLGEAVRAHPLLGKVLGEVLGHAFQEIFFGLGVDRREVIRLWGVPVLDPWDFLPLSAQEGEWGTRWVYRIWTGAKRNRIDGEFWRIYAHHLLLKAFP
;
A
#
# COMPACT_ATOMS: atom_id res chain seq x y z
N MET A 1 -22.19 4.45 26.93
CA MET A 1 -21.30 5.63 26.81
C MET A 1 -20.40 5.40 25.60
N LYS A 2 -20.63 6.09 24.47
CA LYS A 2 -19.68 6.09 23.34
C LYS A 2 -18.39 6.73 23.86
N ARG A 3 -17.35 5.95 24.13
CA ARG A 3 -15.99 6.50 24.27
C ARG A 3 -15.74 7.28 22.97
N ASN A 4 -15.32 8.53 23.07
CA ASN A 4 -14.97 9.34 21.89
C ASN A 4 -13.93 8.56 21.09
N LEU A 5 -14.37 7.95 19.99
CA LEU A 5 -13.49 7.27 19.06
C LEU A 5 -12.59 8.34 18.44
N PRO A 6 -11.27 8.09 18.31
CA PRO A 6 -10.39 9.04 17.66
C PRO A 6 -10.64 9.16 16.16
N ALA A 7 -11.43 8.27 15.54
CA ALA A 7 -11.85 8.36 14.15
C ALA A 7 -13.37 8.50 13.98
N TRP A 8 -13.74 9.16 12.89
CA TRP A 8 -15.14 9.34 12.47
C TRP A 8 -15.59 8.10 11.68
N ILE A 9 -16.22 7.16 12.38
CA ILE A 9 -16.80 5.94 11.78
C ILE A 9 -18.30 6.17 11.53
N VAL A 10 -18.74 5.94 10.30
CA VAL A 10 -20.12 6.17 9.84
C VAL A 10 -20.66 4.90 9.16
N ASP A 11 -21.80 4.39 9.63
CA ASP A 11 -22.48 3.25 9.01
C ASP A 11 -23.34 3.72 7.82
N MET A 12 -23.07 3.21 6.62
CA MET A 12 -23.85 3.52 5.40
C MET A 12 -25.00 2.54 5.15
N GLY A 13 -25.40 1.77 6.17
CA GLY A 13 -26.46 0.77 6.08
C GLY A 13 -25.94 -0.64 5.83
N SER A 14 -24.84 -1.01 6.49
CA SER A 14 -24.30 -2.37 6.52
C SER A 14 -24.86 -3.13 7.73
N PRO A 15 -25.62 -4.23 7.56
CA PRO A 15 -26.10 -5.04 8.68
C PRO A 15 -24.98 -5.64 9.53
N ALA A 16 -23.82 -5.87 8.92
CA ALA A 16 -22.68 -6.48 9.59
C ALA A 16 -21.83 -5.49 10.40
N SER A 17 -22.07 -4.18 10.29
CA SER A 17 -21.28 -3.13 10.95
C SER A 17 -21.16 -3.32 12.47
N GLN A 18 -22.24 -3.77 13.12
CA GLN A 18 -22.31 -3.96 14.58
C GLN A 18 -21.38 -5.07 15.12
N HIS A 19 -20.84 -5.92 14.24
CA HIS A 19 -19.93 -7.01 14.62
C HIS A 19 -18.46 -6.59 14.63
N LEU A 20 -18.15 -5.35 14.23
CA LEU A 20 -16.80 -4.83 14.16
C LEU A 20 -16.58 -3.74 15.20
N ASP A 21 -15.61 -3.94 16.08
CA ASP A 21 -15.27 -3.00 17.14
C ASP A 21 -13.99 -2.20 16.81
N PHE A 22 -14.18 -0.90 16.52
CA PHE A 22 -13.12 0.10 16.31
C PHE A 22 -12.67 0.76 17.62
N SER A 23 -13.34 0.52 18.75
CA SER A 23 -13.01 1.12 20.05
C SER A 23 -11.90 0.40 20.80
N ARG A 24 -11.48 -0.78 20.31
CA ARG A 24 -10.41 -1.59 20.90
C ARG A 24 -9.10 -0.84 20.94
N GLU A 25 -8.54 -0.68 22.14
CA GLU A 25 -7.21 -0.08 22.35
C GLU A 25 -6.13 -0.73 21.47
N LYS A 26 -6.22 -2.04 21.28
CA LYS A 26 -5.30 -2.84 20.47
C LYS A 26 -5.20 -2.39 19.00
N LEU A 27 -6.28 -1.88 18.41
CA LEU A 27 -6.26 -1.33 17.05
C LEU A 27 -5.41 -0.05 16.99
N TRP A 28 -5.57 0.83 17.97
CA TRP A 28 -4.91 2.14 18.01
C TRP A 28 -3.46 2.05 18.47
N ALA A 29 -3.17 1.21 19.46
CA ALA A 29 -1.85 1.08 20.07
C ALA A 29 -0.76 0.57 19.10
N ARG A 30 -1.14 -0.02 17.97
CA ARG A 30 -0.19 -0.47 16.94
C ARG A 30 0.17 0.60 15.91
N MET A 31 -0.61 1.68 15.84
CA MET A 31 -0.35 2.78 14.92
C MET A 31 0.82 3.62 15.44
N ASP A 32 1.73 3.99 14.55
CA ASP A 32 2.70 5.04 14.88
C ASP A 32 2.06 6.43 14.81
N SER A 33 2.84 7.45 15.19
CA SER A 33 2.39 8.84 15.22
C SER A 33 1.86 9.36 13.88
N LEU A 34 2.37 8.85 12.75
CA LEU A 34 1.98 9.29 11.41
C LEU A 34 0.67 8.62 10.99
N MET A 35 0.58 7.30 11.13
CA MET A 35 -0.62 6.53 10.83
C MET A 35 -1.78 6.93 11.74
N GLY A 36 -1.53 7.13 13.03
CA GLY A 36 -2.54 7.56 13.99
C GLY A 36 -3.14 8.93 13.64
N ARG A 37 -2.31 9.90 13.23
CA ARG A 37 -2.80 11.19 12.73
C ARG A 37 -3.67 11.01 11.49
N LYS A 38 -3.22 10.21 10.53
CA LYS A 38 -3.97 9.94 9.30
C LYS A 38 -5.31 9.27 9.59
N ALA A 39 -5.36 8.35 10.55
CA ALA A 39 -6.57 7.65 10.97
C ALA A 39 -7.61 8.58 11.61
N VAL A 40 -7.17 9.62 12.35
CA VAL A 40 -8.04 10.64 12.94
C VAL A 40 -8.59 11.61 11.89
N GLU A 41 -7.79 11.92 10.87
CA GLU A 41 -8.14 12.88 9.81
C GLU A 41 -9.18 12.34 8.82
N LEU A 42 -9.22 11.01 8.62
CA LEU A 42 -10.03 10.40 7.57
C LEU A 42 -11.35 9.83 8.11
N PRO A 43 -12.50 10.18 7.50
CA PRO A 43 -13.73 9.46 7.77
C PRO A 43 -13.63 8.02 7.27
N VAL A 44 -14.22 7.10 8.03
CA VAL A 44 -14.37 5.70 7.68
C VAL A 44 -15.86 5.40 7.49
N TYR A 45 -16.23 4.92 6.31
CA TYR A 45 -17.58 4.53 5.98
C TYR A 45 -17.70 3.01 5.95
N LEU A 46 -18.68 2.46 6.66
CA LEU A 46 -18.99 1.04 6.64
C LEU A 46 -20.07 0.79 5.58
N VAL A 47 -19.71 0.08 4.51
CA VAL A 47 -20.56 -0.15 3.34
C VAL A 47 -20.87 -1.63 3.17
N ASN A 48 -22.05 -1.94 2.67
CA ASN A 48 -22.40 -3.33 2.33
C ASN A 48 -21.76 -3.77 0.98
N PRO A 49 -21.80 -5.07 0.63
CA PRO A 49 -21.15 -5.55 -0.60
C PRO A 49 -21.65 -4.88 -1.88
N ARG A 50 -22.95 -4.56 -1.98
CA ARG A 50 -23.54 -3.92 -3.17
C ARG A 50 -23.02 -2.50 -3.36
N GLN A 51 -22.90 -1.77 -2.25
CA GLN A 51 -22.29 -0.44 -2.23
C GLN A 51 -20.82 -0.51 -2.62
N MET A 52 -20.06 -1.41 -2.00
CA MET A 52 -18.64 -1.60 -2.30
C MET A 52 -18.42 -1.97 -3.78
N ASP A 53 -19.27 -2.84 -4.33
CA ASP A 53 -19.21 -3.25 -5.74
C ASP A 53 -19.52 -2.14 -6.74
N LEU A 54 -20.35 -1.17 -6.37
CA LEU A 54 -20.57 0.04 -7.17
C LEU A 54 -19.38 1.01 -7.09
N LEU A 55 -18.76 1.10 -5.91
CA LEU A 55 -17.66 1.99 -5.59
C LEU A 55 -16.31 1.51 -6.16
N TYR A 56 -16.11 0.20 -6.23
CA TYR A 56 -14.81 -0.37 -6.56
C TYR A 56 -14.47 -0.15 -8.04
N PRO A 57 -13.37 0.54 -8.39
CA PRO A 57 -13.09 0.86 -9.77
C PRO A 57 -12.78 -0.39 -10.62
N PRO A 58 -13.35 -0.54 -11.84
CA PRO A 58 -13.12 -1.71 -12.68
C PRO A 58 -11.64 -1.97 -13.01
N GLU A 59 -10.81 -0.93 -13.12
CA GLU A 59 -9.38 -1.03 -13.35
C GLU A 59 -8.62 -1.69 -12.19
N ARG A 60 -9.18 -1.65 -10.97
CA ARG A 60 -8.66 -2.36 -9.79
C ARG A 60 -9.14 -3.83 -9.72
N LEU A 61 -9.98 -4.26 -10.65
CA LEU A 61 -10.46 -5.65 -10.79
C LEU A 61 -9.70 -6.43 -11.86
N LYS A 62 -8.50 -5.96 -12.21
CA LYS A 62 -7.54 -6.68 -13.04
C LYS A 62 -6.41 -7.17 -12.14
N PHE A 63 -6.12 -8.46 -12.21
CA PHE A 63 -5.24 -9.12 -11.26
C PHE A 63 -4.16 -9.93 -11.96
N LEU A 64 -3.03 -10.12 -11.31
CA LEU A 64 -2.06 -11.15 -11.64
C LEU A 64 -2.37 -12.42 -10.85
N ASP A 65 -2.64 -13.51 -11.56
CA ASP A 65 -2.85 -14.80 -10.91
C ASP A 65 -1.53 -15.32 -10.30
N PRO A 66 -1.48 -15.58 -8.97
CA PRO A 66 -0.29 -16.08 -8.29
C PRO A 66 0.36 -17.30 -8.96
N GLU A 67 -0.42 -18.21 -9.53
CA GLU A 67 0.13 -19.39 -10.22
C GLU A 67 0.74 -19.05 -11.59
N MET A 68 0.16 -18.09 -12.33
CA MET A 68 0.77 -17.57 -13.55
C MET A 68 2.09 -16.86 -13.23
N VAL A 69 2.12 -16.04 -12.19
CA VAL A 69 3.34 -15.35 -11.73
C VAL A 69 4.39 -16.36 -11.26
N ARG A 70 4.02 -17.42 -10.55
CA ARG A 70 4.94 -18.50 -10.16
C ARG A 70 5.61 -19.16 -11.36
N ASN A 71 4.81 -19.50 -12.38
CA ASN A 71 5.34 -20.09 -13.62
C ASN A 71 6.21 -19.11 -14.42
N TRP A 72 5.82 -17.83 -14.45
CA TRP A 72 6.62 -16.76 -15.03
C TRP A 72 7.97 -16.60 -14.29
N ALA A 73 7.96 -16.54 -12.97
CA ALA A 73 9.17 -16.39 -12.15
C ALA A 73 10.14 -17.57 -12.32
N ARG A 74 9.63 -18.81 -12.44
CA ARG A 74 10.45 -19.98 -12.76
C ARG A 74 11.17 -19.83 -14.10
N ARG A 75 10.42 -19.50 -15.17
CA ARG A 75 10.98 -19.31 -16.52
C ARG A 75 12.01 -18.19 -16.57
N GLU A 76 11.76 -17.09 -15.86
CA GLU A 76 12.68 -15.97 -15.80
C GLU A 76 13.99 -16.34 -15.09
N ARG A 77 13.94 -17.16 -14.04
CA ARG A 77 15.16 -17.69 -13.39
C ARG A 77 15.92 -18.65 -14.30
N GLU A 78 15.24 -19.50 -15.05
CA GLU A 78 15.85 -20.40 -16.03
C GLU A 78 16.56 -19.60 -17.13
N ARG A 79 15.87 -18.60 -17.72
CA ARG A 79 16.44 -17.68 -18.71
C ARG A 79 17.71 -16.99 -18.20
N ARG A 80 17.72 -16.53 -16.94
CA ARG A 80 18.90 -15.90 -16.31
C ARG A 80 20.06 -16.85 -16.09
N ARG A 81 19.82 -18.16 -15.94
CA ARG A 81 20.88 -19.18 -15.84
C ARG A 81 21.47 -19.53 -17.19
N GLU A 82 20.67 -19.47 -18.25
CA GLU A 82 21.06 -19.86 -19.61
C GLU A 82 21.65 -18.71 -20.44
N ARG A 83 21.46 -17.45 -20.04
CA ARG A 83 21.99 -16.28 -20.77
C ARG A 83 23.52 -16.14 -20.60
N PRO A 84 24.32 -16.17 -21.68
CA PRO A 84 25.75 -15.85 -21.62
C PRO A 84 25.97 -14.38 -21.24
N LEU A 85 27.02 -14.09 -20.48
CA LEU A 85 27.43 -12.75 -20.00
C LEU A 85 27.70 -11.68 -21.09
N LEU A 86 27.51 -12.00 -22.38
CA LEU A 86 28.01 -11.22 -23.52
C LEU A 86 26.93 -10.77 -24.51
N GLU A 87 25.66 -11.09 -24.32
CA GLU A 87 24.59 -10.55 -25.17
C GLU A 87 24.09 -9.21 -24.63
N THR A 88 24.41 -8.15 -25.39
CA THR A 88 24.04 -6.76 -25.16
C THR A 88 22.54 -6.57 -24.96
N GLU A 89 22.23 -5.72 -23.99
CA GLU A 89 20.91 -5.30 -23.53
C GLU A 89 20.05 -4.73 -24.68
N GLU A 90 19.21 -5.55 -25.30
CA GLU A 90 17.90 -5.03 -25.71
C GLU A 90 17.04 -4.96 -24.44
N GLU A 91 16.63 -3.74 -24.09
CA GLU A 91 15.73 -3.37 -22.98
C GLU A 91 14.35 -4.02 -23.15
N GLU A 92 14.29 -5.35 -23.02
CA GLU A 92 13.01 -6.03 -22.90
C GLU A 92 12.35 -5.60 -21.59
N ASN A 93 11.12 -5.11 -21.68
CA ASN A 93 10.28 -4.83 -20.52
C ASN A 93 10.39 -5.98 -19.51
N PRO A 94 10.88 -5.75 -18.28
CA PRO A 94 11.16 -6.83 -17.34
C PRO A 94 9.88 -7.56 -16.93
N LEU A 95 8.71 -6.91 -17.04
CA LEU A 95 7.41 -7.53 -16.75
C LEU A 95 6.78 -8.21 -17.98
N ARG A 96 7.54 -8.43 -19.06
CA ARG A 96 7.05 -9.10 -20.28
C ARG A 96 6.51 -10.49 -19.95
N GLY A 97 5.37 -10.83 -20.57
CA GLY A 97 4.72 -12.13 -20.42
C GLY A 97 3.89 -12.29 -19.14
N LEU A 98 3.78 -11.23 -18.33
CA LEU A 98 2.74 -11.12 -17.32
C LEU A 98 1.51 -10.49 -17.98
N GLU A 99 0.41 -11.23 -17.99
CA GLU A 99 -0.88 -10.76 -18.48
C GLU A 99 -1.82 -10.59 -17.30
N GLU A 100 -2.44 -9.41 -17.23
CA GLU A 100 -3.53 -9.18 -16.31
C GLU A 100 -4.75 -9.96 -16.76
N VAL A 101 -5.43 -10.54 -15.78
CA VAL A 101 -6.61 -11.34 -16.01
C VAL A 101 -7.79 -10.73 -15.26
N GLY A 102 -8.97 -10.75 -15.90
CA GLY A 102 -10.21 -10.19 -15.37
C GLY A 102 -11.43 -11.07 -15.66
N GLY A 103 -12.60 -10.67 -15.18
CA GLY A 103 -13.87 -11.39 -15.40
C GLY A 103 -14.22 -12.42 -14.31
N GLU A 104 -15.29 -13.20 -14.53
CA GLU A 104 -15.87 -14.12 -13.52
C GLU A 104 -14.87 -15.14 -12.96
N ARG A 105 -13.88 -15.55 -13.75
CA ARG A 105 -12.82 -16.49 -13.35
C ARG A 105 -11.98 -15.99 -12.17
N TYR A 106 -11.99 -14.69 -11.90
CA TYR A 106 -11.26 -14.04 -10.81
C TYR A 106 -12.17 -13.38 -9.78
N GLY A 107 -13.46 -13.72 -9.78
CA GLY A 107 -14.43 -13.28 -8.77
C GLY A 107 -13.98 -13.60 -7.34
N LYS A 108 -13.23 -14.69 -7.13
CA LYS A 108 -12.64 -15.03 -5.82
C LYS A 108 -11.73 -13.95 -5.25
N TYR A 109 -10.99 -13.21 -6.10
CA TYR A 109 -10.12 -12.13 -5.64
C TYR A 109 -10.89 -10.84 -5.42
N ARG A 110 -11.98 -10.60 -6.16
CA ARG A 110 -12.86 -9.45 -5.93
C ARG A 110 -13.35 -9.41 -4.49
N GLU A 111 -13.79 -10.55 -3.95
CA GLU A 111 -14.30 -10.63 -2.58
C GLU A 111 -13.22 -10.40 -1.51
N VAL A 112 -11.96 -10.69 -1.83
CA VAL A 112 -10.80 -10.53 -0.95
C VAL A 112 -10.15 -9.14 -1.05
N VAL A 113 -10.20 -8.54 -2.23
CA VAL A 113 -9.56 -7.25 -2.51
C VAL A 113 -10.53 -6.09 -2.25
N ALA A 114 -11.78 -6.20 -2.68
CA ALA A 114 -12.81 -5.20 -2.42
C ALA A 114 -13.42 -5.36 -1.01
N VAL A 115 -12.57 -5.55 -0.01
CA VAL A 115 -12.90 -5.56 1.42
C VAL A 115 -12.69 -4.18 2.03
N GLY A 116 -11.75 -3.42 1.48
CA GLY A 116 -11.48 -2.02 1.78
C GLY A 116 -11.28 -1.21 0.51
N LEU A 117 -11.46 0.10 0.61
CA LEU A 117 -11.18 1.04 -0.47
C LEU A 117 -10.80 2.41 0.11
N TYR A 118 -9.58 2.86 -0.18
CA TYR A 118 -9.21 4.27 -0.05
C TYR A 118 -9.71 5.08 -1.24
N LEU A 119 -10.63 6.00 -0.96
CA LEU A 119 -11.16 6.97 -1.91
C LEU A 119 -10.36 8.27 -1.78
N LYS A 120 -9.71 8.68 -2.87
CA LYS A 120 -8.82 9.85 -2.91
C LYS A 120 -9.57 11.19 -3.01
N GLY A 121 -10.67 11.22 -3.75
CA GLY A 121 -11.33 12.46 -4.16
C GLY A 121 -12.75 12.57 -3.66
N PRO A 122 -13.33 13.78 -3.69
CA PRO A 122 -14.73 13.96 -3.35
C PRO A 122 -15.61 13.14 -4.31
N THR A 123 -16.66 12.54 -3.77
CA THR A 123 -17.73 11.93 -4.56
C THR A 123 -18.82 12.96 -4.80
N SER A 124 -19.39 13.00 -6.00
CA SER A 124 -20.50 13.90 -6.26
C SER A 124 -21.73 13.52 -5.41
N GLN A 125 -22.58 14.50 -5.09
CA GLN A 125 -23.81 14.23 -4.31
C GLN A 125 -24.69 13.17 -4.98
N TRP A 126 -24.77 13.18 -6.32
CA TRP A 126 -25.62 12.24 -7.06
C TRP A 126 -25.08 10.80 -6.99
N GLU A 127 -23.76 10.60 -7.12
CA GLU A 127 -23.13 9.29 -6.95
C GLU A 127 -23.31 8.80 -5.52
N TRP A 128 -23.13 9.69 -4.55
CA TRP A 128 -23.27 9.36 -3.14
C TRP A 128 -24.69 8.91 -2.78
N GLN A 129 -25.71 9.61 -3.27
CA GLN A 129 -27.11 9.21 -3.08
C GLN A 129 -27.44 7.88 -3.78
N ARG A 130 -26.82 7.61 -4.94
CA ARG A 130 -26.92 6.30 -5.60
C ARG A 130 -26.27 5.18 -4.77
N ILE A 131 -25.18 5.47 -4.04
CA ILE A 131 -24.56 4.51 -3.13
C ILE A 131 -25.46 4.28 -1.91
N LEU A 132 -26.01 5.36 -1.31
CA LEU A 132 -26.91 5.26 -0.16
C LEU A 132 -28.19 4.48 -0.49
N SER A 133 -28.71 4.57 -1.71
CA SER A 133 -29.91 3.83 -2.12
C SER A 133 -29.71 2.31 -2.17
N LEU A 134 -28.45 1.83 -2.12
CA LEU A 134 -28.10 0.42 -2.03
C LEU A 134 -27.95 -0.09 -0.60
N ALA A 135 -28.20 0.75 0.41
CA ALA A 135 -28.22 0.36 1.83
C ALA A 135 -29.16 -0.84 2.08
N ASP A 136 -28.90 -1.59 3.13
CA ASP A 136 -29.82 -2.65 3.51
C ASP A 136 -31.15 -2.06 4.04
N PRO A 137 -32.32 -2.49 3.56
CA PRO A 137 -33.60 -1.96 4.03
C PRO A 137 -33.84 -2.12 5.54
N SER A 138 -33.22 -3.11 6.17
CA SER A 138 -33.31 -3.36 7.60
C SER A 138 -32.34 -2.50 8.44
N ARG A 139 -31.40 -1.80 7.78
CA ARG A 139 -30.36 -0.99 8.41
C ARG A 139 -30.24 0.36 7.70
N PRO A 140 -30.96 1.39 8.17
CA PRO A 140 -30.83 2.73 7.57
C PRO A 140 -29.41 3.28 7.79
N PRO A 141 -28.86 4.04 6.84
CA PRO A 141 -27.60 4.76 7.02
C PRO A 141 -27.66 5.73 8.21
N ASP A 142 -26.52 5.94 8.86
CA ASP A 142 -26.33 6.98 9.87
C ASP A 142 -26.63 8.37 9.28
N GLY A 143 -27.06 9.32 10.11
CA GLY A 143 -27.39 10.68 9.67
C GLY A 143 -26.20 11.39 9.02
N GLU A 144 -25.00 11.13 9.54
CA GLU A 144 -23.72 11.62 9.02
C GLU A 144 -23.40 11.07 7.61
N ALA A 145 -24.03 9.97 7.19
CA ALA A 145 -23.84 9.38 5.86
C ALA A 145 -24.55 10.15 4.75
N GLN A 146 -25.45 11.10 5.06
CA GLN A 146 -26.29 11.79 4.07
C GLN A 146 -25.51 12.69 3.10
N HIS A 147 -24.28 13.06 3.47
CA HIS A 147 -23.41 13.90 2.68
C HIS A 147 -22.13 13.14 2.28
N PRO A 148 -21.66 13.29 1.03
CA PRO A 148 -20.39 12.72 0.62
C PRO A 148 -19.23 13.31 1.44
N PRO A 149 -18.14 12.56 1.59
CA PRO A 149 -16.94 13.10 2.20
C PRO A 149 -16.44 14.30 1.39
N ALA A 150 -16.10 15.39 2.08
CA ALA A 150 -15.55 16.59 1.45
C ALA A 150 -14.12 16.39 0.89
N GLY A 151 -13.47 15.27 1.24
CA GLY A 151 -12.12 14.93 0.85
C GLY A 151 -11.92 13.40 0.84
N PRO A 152 -10.69 12.93 1.02
CA PRO A 152 -10.42 11.50 1.01
C PRO A 152 -11.15 10.76 2.14
N ALA A 153 -11.47 9.50 1.90
CA ALA A 153 -12.19 8.65 2.85
C ALA A 153 -11.73 7.20 2.73
N ILE A 154 -11.94 6.43 3.80
CA ILE A 154 -11.76 4.98 3.78
C ILE A 154 -13.15 4.33 3.80
N LEU A 155 -13.37 3.37 2.92
CA LEU A 155 -14.58 2.55 2.91
C LEU A 155 -14.19 1.13 3.27
N LEU A 156 -14.93 0.52 4.19
CA LEU A 156 -14.72 -0.87 4.63
C LEU A 156 -16.01 -1.64 4.43
N CYS A 157 -15.90 -2.90 4.03
CA CYS A 157 -17.05 -3.79 3.86
C CYS A 157 -17.12 -4.82 4.98
N PRO A 158 -17.93 -4.59 6.04
CA PRO A 158 -17.98 -5.47 7.20
C PRO A 158 -18.32 -6.92 6.85
N GLU A 159 -19.26 -7.13 5.93
CA GLU A 159 -19.68 -8.46 5.49
C GLU A 159 -18.50 -9.25 4.91
N ARG A 160 -17.69 -8.61 4.07
CA ARG A 160 -16.52 -9.24 3.46
C ARG A 160 -15.38 -9.45 4.47
N ILE A 161 -15.22 -8.56 5.45
CA ILE A 161 -14.29 -8.75 6.57
C ILE A 161 -14.66 -10.01 7.36
N LEU A 162 -15.95 -10.14 7.71
CA LEU A 162 -16.45 -11.29 8.47
C LEU A 162 -16.34 -12.59 7.66
N ASP A 163 -16.73 -12.57 6.39
CA ASP A 163 -16.61 -13.73 5.50
C ASP A 163 -15.15 -14.18 5.35
N TRP A 164 -14.23 -13.24 5.09
CA TRP A 164 -12.82 -13.57 4.94
C TRP A 164 -12.24 -14.14 6.23
N ALA A 165 -12.59 -13.57 7.38
CA ALA A 165 -12.17 -14.09 8.68
C ALA A 165 -12.68 -15.52 8.93
N SER A 166 -13.95 -15.78 8.58
CA SER A 166 -14.57 -17.10 8.68
C SER A 166 -13.84 -18.13 7.82
N ARG A 167 -13.59 -17.82 6.54
CA ARG A 167 -12.87 -18.71 5.61
C ARG A 167 -11.43 -18.99 6.06
N ALA A 168 -10.74 -17.98 6.58
CA ALA A 168 -9.38 -18.11 7.06
C ALA A 168 -9.26 -18.73 8.47
N GLY A 169 -10.38 -18.87 9.19
CA GLY A 169 -10.41 -19.40 10.55
C GLY A 169 -9.71 -18.50 11.58
N VAL A 170 -9.84 -17.18 11.44
CA VAL A 170 -9.19 -16.18 12.29
C VAL A 170 -10.20 -15.21 12.91
N ASP A 171 -9.76 -14.46 13.93
CA ASP A 171 -10.58 -13.41 14.53
C ASP A 171 -10.92 -12.31 13.49
N PRO A 172 -12.20 -11.92 13.33
CA PRO A 172 -12.60 -10.89 12.38
C PRO A 172 -11.96 -9.52 12.64
N HIS A 173 -11.61 -9.22 13.89
CA HIS A 173 -10.89 -8.00 14.22
C HIS A 173 -9.45 -8.00 13.73
N LEU A 174 -8.84 -9.18 13.55
CA LEU A 174 -7.51 -9.27 12.92
C LEU A 174 -7.60 -8.87 11.44
N VAL A 175 -8.63 -9.34 10.73
CA VAL A 175 -8.88 -8.97 9.33
C VAL A 175 -9.22 -7.49 9.22
N LEU A 176 -10.10 -6.99 10.09
CA LEU A 176 -10.42 -5.56 10.18
C LEU A 176 -9.14 -4.72 10.34
N ASP A 177 -8.31 -5.03 11.34
CA ASP A 177 -7.09 -4.30 11.62
C ASP A 177 -6.18 -4.30 10.39
N LYS A 178 -6.00 -5.47 9.74
CA LYS A 178 -5.17 -5.61 8.53
C LYS A 178 -5.67 -4.72 7.40
N VAL A 179 -6.97 -4.81 7.09
CA VAL A 179 -7.58 -4.06 5.99
C VAL A 179 -7.51 -2.57 6.28
N TYR A 180 -7.84 -2.15 7.51
CA TYR A 180 -7.80 -0.74 7.86
C TYR A 180 -6.38 -0.15 7.79
N TYR A 181 -5.35 -0.86 8.29
CA TYR A 181 -3.97 -0.39 8.14
C TYR A 181 -3.49 -0.37 6.69
N HIS A 182 -4.00 -1.26 5.84
CA HIS A 182 -3.70 -1.28 4.41
C HIS A 182 -4.29 -0.04 3.71
N GLU A 183 -5.55 0.30 3.96
CA GLU A 183 -6.16 1.52 3.41
C GLU A 183 -5.50 2.81 3.94
N LEU A 184 -5.10 2.82 5.21
CA LEU A 184 -4.26 3.89 5.76
C LEU A 184 -2.90 3.96 5.05
N GLY A 185 -2.36 2.81 4.63
CA GLY A 185 -1.17 2.73 3.80
C GLY A 185 -1.33 3.51 2.49
N HIS A 186 -2.44 3.32 1.77
CA HIS A 186 -2.75 4.10 0.57
C HIS A 186 -2.89 5.60 0.86
N ALA A 187 -3.59 5.95 1.93
CA ALA A 187 -3.77 7.35 2.32
C ALA A 187 -2.43 8.05 2.65
N LEU A 188 -1.50 7.34 3.29
CA LEU A 188 -0.15 7.84 3.56
C LEU A 188 0.68 8.01 2.28
N MET A 189 0.39 7.23 1.24
CA MET A 189 1.02 7.29 -0.08
C MET A 189 0.38 8.31 -1.03
N ASP A 190 -0.68 9.00 -0.63
CA ASP A 190 -1.45 9.87 -1.52
C ASP A 190 -0.81 11.26 -1.69
N THR A 191 0.26 11.33 -2.48
CA THR A 191 1.09 12.55 -2.62
C THR A 191 1.16 13.10 -4.05
N GLY A 192 0.33 12.62 -4.98
CA GLY A 192 0.38 12.98 -6.40
C GLY A 192 -0.46 12.07 -7.30
N PRO A 193 -0.41 12.24 -8.63
CA PRO A 193 -1.06 11.31 -9.56
C PRO A 193 -0.56 9.88 -9.32
N THR A 194 -1.46 8.91 -9.42
CA THR A 194 -1.08 7.51 -9.21
C THR A 194 -0.68 6.85 -10.53
N PRO A 195 0.45 6.13 -10.58
CA PRO A 195 0.78 5.27 -11.72
C PRO A 195 -0.01 3.95 -11.70
N TYR A 196 -1.11 3.85 -10.93
CA TYR A 196 -1.92 2.62 -10.79
C TYR A 196 -2.44 2.04 -12.12
N GLY A 197 -2.53 2.84 -13.18
CA GLY A 197 -2.85 2.33 -14.53
C GLY A 197 -1.75 1.43 -15.11
N GLU A 198 -0.53 1.55 -14.61
CA GLU A 198 0.61 0.72 -15.00
C GLU A 198 0.73 -0.51 -14.10
N LEU A 199 1.07 -1.66 -14.68
CA LEU A 199 1.21 -2.91 -13.93
C LEU A 199 2.23 -2.82 -12.78
N TRP A 200 3.40 -2.22 -13.05
CA TRP A 200 4.40 -2.00 -12.01
C TRP A 200 3.89 -1.10 -10.89
N GLY A 201 3.06 -0.11 -11.22
CA GLY A 201 2.49 0.84 -10.27
C GLY A 201 1.62 0.14 -9.25
N ARG A 202 0.77 -0.78 -9.71
CA ARG A 202 -0.07 -1.62 -8.82
C ARG A 202 0.74 -2.58 -7.98
N ILE A 203 1.69 -3.31 -8.57
CA ILE A 203 2.55 -4.26 -7.83
C ILE A 203 3.24 -3.53 -6.68
N VAL A 204 3.80 -2.36 -6.95
CA VAL A 204 4.51 -1.59 -5.93
C VAL A 204 3.54 -1.00 -4.91
N GLU A 205 2.47 -0.31 -5.33
CA GLU A 205 1.52 0.34 -4.41
C GLU A 205 0.83 -0.67 -3.47
N GLU A 206 0.35 -1.80 -4.00
CA GLU A 206 -0.35 -2.82 -3.21
C GLU A 206 0.60 -3.58 -2.26
N SER A 207 1.79 -3.95 -2.74
CA SER A 207 2.83 -4.52 -1.88
C SER A 207 3.23 -3.57 -0.75
N LEU A 208 3.35 -2.26 -1.05
CA LEU A 208 3.68 -1.22 -0.08
C LEU A 208 2.60 -1.07 0.99
N ALA A 209 1.33 -0.98 0.58
CA ALA A 209 0.20 -0.91 1.50
C ALA A 209 0.15 -2.15 2.42
N ASN A 210 0.40 -3.35 1.88
CA ASN A 210 0.49 -4.57 2.69
C ASN A 210 1.69 -4.59 3.63
N TRP A 211 2.84 -4.06 3.24
CA TRP A 211 3.99 -3.97 4.13
C TRP A 211 3.72 -3.02 5.28
N VAL A 212 3.13 -1.86 5.01
CA VAL A 212 2.68 -0.89 6.03
C VAL A 212 1.72 -1.56 7.02
N ALA A 213 0.77 -2.35 6.53
CA ALA A 213 -0.17 -3.10 7.36
C ALA A 213 0.51 -4.21 8.17
N TYR A 214 1.30 -5.07 7.51
CA TYR A 214 1.95 -6.23 8.12
C TYR A 214 2.85 -5.84 9.30
N HIS A 215 3.57 -4.72 9.19
CA HIS A 215 4.48 -4.25 10.26
C HIS A 215 3.79 -3.86 11.56
N ARG A 216 2.46 -3.74 11.58
CA ARG A 216 1.66 -3.47 12.79
C ARG A 216 1.40 -4.71 13.62
N PHE A 217 1.65 -5.90 13.06
CA PHE A 217 1.41 -7.17 13.72
C PHE A 217 2.72 -7.80 14.19
N ARG A 218 2.63 -8.58 15.27
CA ARG A 218 3.76 -9.30 15.88
C ARG A 218 3.35 -10.72 16.28
N GLY A 219 4.33 -11.60 16.46
CA GLY A 219 4.11 -12.96 16.93
C GLY A 219 3.13 -13.76 16.07
N LEU A 220 2.15 -14.40 16.70
CA LEU A 220 1.17 -15.25 16.03
C LEU A 220 0.27 -14.46 15.06
N GLU A 221 -0.08 -13.22 15.40
CA GLU A 221 -0.91 -12.36 14.55
C GLU A 221 -0.24 -12.04 13.22
N ALA A 222 1.07 -11.78 13.23
CA ALA A 222 1.84 -11.56 12.00
C ALA A 222 1.79 -12.79 11.07
N ARG A 223 1.85 -14.00 11.63
CA ARG A 223 1.74 -15.25 10.84
C ARG A 223 0.36 -15.40 10.21
N TRP A 224 -0.69 -15.06 10.94
CA TRP A 224 -2.05 -15.06 10.40
C TRP A 224 -2.23 -14.01 9.31
N VAL A 225 -1.71 -12.80 9.51
CA VAL A 225 -1.74 -11.74 8.48
C VAL A 225 -0.95 -12.15 7.23
N GLN A 226 0.20 -12.81 7.38
CA GLN A 226 0.93 -13.38 6.25
C GLN A 226 0.10 -14.40 5.46
N ARG A 227 -0.67 -15.25 6.15
CA ARG A 227 -1.60 -16.19 5.48
C ARG A 227 -2.71 -15.47 4.74
N LEU A 228 -3.30 -14.44 5.34
CA LEU A 228 -4.31 -13.60 4.67
C LEU A 228 -3.72 -12.94 3.41
N ILE A 229 -2.52 -12.37 3.48
CA ILE A 229 -1.87 -11.75 2.30
C ILE A 229 -1.62 -12.78 1.19
N ALA A 230 -1.32 -14.03 1.52
CA ALA A 230 -1.10 -15.09 0.53
C ALA A 230 -2.37 -15.46 -0.27
N GLU A 231 -3.56 -15.13 0.23
CA GLU A 231 -4.84 -15.31 -0.48
C GLU A 231 -5.15 -14.15 -1.46
N GLN A 232 -4.40 -13.05 -1.37
CA GLN A 232 -4.56 -11.90 -2.27
C GLN A 232 -3.83 -12.14 -3.61
N PRO A 233 -4.16 -11.37 -4.67
CA PRO A 233 -3.45 -11.39 -5.95
C PRO A 233 -1.94 -11.16 -5.83
N ALA A 234 -1.19 -11.50 -6.87
CA ALA A 234 0.28 -11.48 -6.81
C ALA A 234 0.87 -10.08 -6.52
N GLU A 235 0.19 -9.01 -6.94
CA GLU A 235 0.56 -7.61 -6.69
C GLU A 235 0.70 -7.28 -5.20
N TYR A 236 -0.02 -8.02 -4.34
CA TYR A 236 -0.06 -7.84 -2.89
C TYR A 236 1.06 -8.58 -2.15
N GLN A 237 1.71 -9.55 -2.80
CA GLN A 237 2.58 -10.54 -2.15
C GLN A 237 4.06 -10.13 -2.08
N GLY A 238 4.46 -9.06 -2.78
CA GLY A 238 5.82 -8.50 -2.73
C GLY A 238 6.19 -7.84 -1.39
N TYR A 239 5.25 -7.72 -0.46
CA TYR A 239 5.38 -6.95 0.78
C TYR A 239 6.63 -7.35 1.61
N ALA A 240 6.93 -8.64 1.72
CA ALA A 240 8.03 -9.13 2.55
C ALA A 240 9.42 -8.69 2.04
N HIS A 241 9.53 -8.33 0.77
CA HIS A 241 10.81 -8.08 0.10
C HIS A 241 11.05 -6.61 -0.27
N LEU A 242 10.13 -5.70 0.09
CA LEU A 242 10.28 -4.26 -0.14
C LEU A 242 11.56 -3.69 0.50
N GLY A 243 11.99 -4.23 1.64
CA GLY A 243 13.24 -3.81 2.28
C GLY A 243 14.50 -4.44 1.67
N GLU A 244 14.40 -5.56 0.97
CA GLU A 244 15.54 -6.31 0.42
C GLU A 244 15.86 -5.90 -1.02
N ALA A 245 14.82 -5.72 -1.83
CA ALA A 245 14.91 -5.33 -3.24
C ALA A 245 15.61 -3.97 -3.42
N VAL A 246 15.33 -3.05 -2.51
CA VAL A 246 15.98 -1.75 -2.39
C VAL A 246 17.48 -1.88 -2.09
N ARG A 247 17.85 -2.73 -1.14
CA ARG A 247 19.25 -2.91 -0.70
C ARG A 247 20.10 -3.60 -1.75
N ALA A 248 19.48 -4.34 -2.67
CA ALA A 248 20.15 -5.12 -3.70
C ALA A 248 20.40 -4.38 -5.01
N HIS A 249 19.89 -3.15 -5.20
CA HIS A 249 19.97 -2.47 -6.50
C HIS A 249 21.19 -1.52 -6.61
N PRO A 250 22.14 -1.74 -7.55
CA PRO A 250 23.31 -0.87 -7.75
C PRO A 250 22.96 0.59 -8.07
N LEU A 251 21.86 0.82 -8.79
CA LEU A 251 21.33 2.17 -9.07
C LEU A 251 20.81 2.91 -7.84
N LEU A 252 20.58 2.25 -6.69
CA LEU A 252 20.11 2.95 -5.49
C LEU A 252 21.18 3.93 -4.96
N GLY A 253 22.47 3.60 -5.10
CA GLY A 253 23.56 4.55 -4.80
C GLY A 253 23.57 5.76 -5.74
N LYS A 254 23.14 5.58 -7.00
CA LYS A 254 23.03 6.64 -8.01
C LYS A 254 21.80 7.52 -7.77
N VAL A 255 20.63 6.90 -7.54
CA VAL A 255 19.36 7.59 -7.25
C VAL A 255 19.38 8.27 -5.88
N LEU A 256 19.94 7.64 -4.85
CA LEU A 256 20.19 8.33 -3.56
C LEU A 256 21.20 9.46 -3.76
N GLY A 257 22.25 9.27 -4.57
CA GLY A 257 23.20 10.32 -4.91
C GLY A 257 22.57 11.51 -5.65
N GLU A 258 21.61 11.27 -6.53
CA GLU A 258 20.91 12.31 -7.31
C GLU A 258 19.79 12.99 -6.49
N VAL A 259 18.99 12.23 -5.73
CA VAL A 259 17.92 12.78 -4.87
C VAL A 259 18.49 13.51 -3.66
N LEU A 260 19.51 12.94 -2.99
CA LEU A 260 20.22 13.63 -1.92
C LEU A 260 21.10 14.73 -2.48
N GLY A 261 21.68 14.56 -3.67
CA GLY A 261 22.48 15.57 -4.37
C GLY A 261 21.67 16.80 -4.76
N HIS A 262 20.44 16.64 -5.25
CA HIS A 262 19.53 17.76 -5.55
C HIS A 262 19.02 18.44 -4.29
N ALA A 263 18.68 17.68 -3.24
CA ALA A 263 18.29 18.26 -1.95
C ALA A 263 19.47 19.01 -1.29
N PHE A 264 20.71 18.52 -1.44
CA PHE A 264 21.91 19.23 -1.02
C PHE A 264 22.20 20.45 -1.92
N GLN A 265 22.00 20.35 -3.23
CA GLN A 265 22.25 21.48 -4.13
C GLN A 265 21.27 22.63 -3.91
N GLU A 266 19.98 22.38 -3.70
CA GLU A 266 19.01 23.46 -3.41
C GLU A 266 19.28 24.17 -2.08
N ILE A 267 19.77 23.44 -1.07
CA ILE A 267 20.09 24.02 0.25
C ILE A 267 21.42 24.80 0.22
N PHE A 268 22.41 24.34 -0.55
CA PHE A 268 23.79 24.88 -0.47
C PHE A 268 24.21 25.77 -1.66
N PHE A 269 23.71 25.55 -2.88
CA PHE A 269 24.09 26.37 -4.05
C PHE A 269 23.28 27.66 -4.17
N GLY A 270 22.14 27.79 -3.49
CA GLY A 270 21.41 29.06 -3.41
C GLY A 270 22.09 30.14 -2.56
N LEU A 271 23.12 29.78 -1.78
CA LEU A 271 23.79 30.66 -0.81
C LEU A 271 25.29 30.88 -1.08
N GLY A 272 25.86 30.27 -2.12
CA GLY A 272 27.25 30.52 -2.54
C GLY A 272 28.32 30.17 -1.48
N VAL A 273 28.06 29.21 -0.60
CA VAL A 273 28.97 28.89 0.52
C VAL A 273 29.88 27.70 0.19
N ASP A 274 31.18 27.85 0.44
CA ASP A 274 32.18 26.79 0.29
C ASP A 274 31.86 25.62 1.23
N ARG A 275 31.74 24.42 0.65
CA ARG A 275 31.45 23.14 1.30
C ARG A 275 32.39 22.83 2.46
N ARG A 276 33.65 23.25 2.39
CA ARG A 276 34.66 23.00 3.45
C ARG A 276 34.51 23.94 4.64
N GLU A 277 33.91 25.10 4.44
CA GLU A 277 33.78 26.15 5.45
C GLU A 277 32.56 25.90 6.35
N VAL A 278 31.45 25.41 5.79
CA VAL A 278 30.27 25.00 6.58
C VAL A 278 30.55 23.78 7.47
N ILE A 279 31.23 22.76 6.94
CA ILE A 279 31.60 21.55 7.70
C ILE A 279 32.49 21.91 8.89
N ARG A 280 33.36 22.92 8.74
CA ARG A 280 34.24 23.41 9.80
C ARG A 280 33.51 24.30 10.82
N LEU A 281 32.56 25.14 10.38
CA LEU A 281 31.83 26.08 11.23
C LEU A 281 30.72 25.41 12.06
N TRP A 282 30.08 24.36 11.55
CA TRP A 282 28.91 23.74 12.19
C TRP A 282 29.20 22.40 12.90
N GLY A 283 30.44 21.90 12.83
CA GLY A 283 30.85 20.68 13.53
C GLY A 283 30.06 19.43 13.13
N VAL A 284 29.49 19.39 11.92
CA VAL A 284 28.66 18.27 11.46
C VAL A 284 29.57 17.17 10.90
N PRO A 285 29.46 15.92 11.38
CA PRO A 285 30.32 14.83 10.91
C PRO A 285 30.05 14.52 9.44
N VAL A 286 31.09 14.06 8.73
CA VAL A 286 30.99 13.55 7.36
C VAL A 286 30.12 12.30 7.39
N LEU A 287 28.87 12.41 6.92
CA LEU A 287 27.95 11.27 6.88
C LEU A 287 28.32 10.35 5.72
N ASP A 288 28.61 9.10 6.06
CA ASP A 288 28.81 7.98 5.15
C ASP A 288 27.44 7.48 4.65
N PRO A 289 27.27 7.05 3.37
CA PRO A 289 26.09 6.31 2.93
C PRO A 289 25.64 5.17 3.87
N TRP A 290 26.57 4.57 4.62
CA TRP A 290 26.28 3.57 5.65
C TRP A 290 25.60 4.14 6.90
N ASP A 291 25.68 5.45 7.16
CA ASP A 291 24.93 6.14 8.23
C ASP A 291 23.42 6.23 7.92
N PHE A 292 23.02 5.91 6.69
CA PHE A 292 21.62 5.87 6.24
C PHE A 292 21.02 4.45 6.20
N LEU A 293 21.81 3.42 6.53
CA LEU A 293 21.34 2.04 6.69
C LEU A 293 21.42 1.66 8.17
N PRO A 294 20.34 1.15 8.80
CA PRO A 294 20.29 1.06 10.25
C PRO A 294 21.11 -0.13 10.78
N LEU A 295 21.95 0.15 11.78
CA LEU A 295 22.68 -0.82 12.60
C LEU A 295 21.97 -1.18 13.91
N SER A 296 20.83 -0.57 14.28
CA SER A 296 20.01 -1.06 15.40
C SER A 296 18.58 -0.49 15.48
N ALA A 297 17.69 -1.34 15.98
CA ALA A 297 16.29 -1.22 16.39
C ALA A 297 15.76 0.17 16.83
N GLN A 298 15.30 0.99 15.86
CA GLN A 298 14.09 1.84 15.95
C GLN A 298 13.36 1.82 14.57
N GLU A 299 13.27 0.63 13.99
CA GLU A 299 13.08 0.39 12.54
C GLU A 299 11.67 0.69 11.98
N GLY A 300 10.67 0.94 12.84
CA GLY A 300 9.27 1.12 12.41
C GLY A 300 8.99 2.44 11.71
N GLU A 301 9.41 3.58 12.26
CA GLU A 301 9.08 4.89 11.68
C GLU A 301 9.98 5.24 10.47
N TRP A 302 11.25 4.83 10.48
CA TRP A 302 12.22 5.23 9.46
C TRP A 302 12.10 4.45 8.15
N GLY A 303 11.92 3.13 8.21
CA GLY A 303 11.67 2.33 7.02
C GLY A 303 10.41 2.81 6.29
N THR A 304 9.36 3.12 7.06
CA THR A 304 8.09 3.61 6.54
C THR A 304 8.24 5.00 5.91
N ARG A 305 8.91 5.94 6.59
CA ARG A 305 9.21 7.28 6.03
C ARG A 305 10.06 7.23 4.77
N TRP A 306 11.06 6.36 4.71
CA TRP A 306 11.98 6.28 3.57
C TRP A 306 11.29 5.70 2.34
N VAL A 307 10.56 4.60 2.53
CA VAL A 307 9.74 3.98 1.48
C VAL A 307 8.67 4.96 0.96
N TYR A 308 8.02 5.72 1.85
CA TYR A 308 7.11 6.79 1.44
C TYR A 308 7.78 7.86 0.60
N ARG A 309 8.98 8.32 0.99
CA ARG A 309 9.71 9.36 0.24
C ARG A 309 10.04 8.92 -1.19
N ILE A 310 10.41 7.66 -1.38
CA ILE A 310 10.74 7.14 -2.72
C ILE A 310 9.49 6.96 -3.55
N TRP A 311 8.41 6.42 -2.97
CA TRP A 311 7.13 6.33 -3.66
C TRP A 311 6.54 7.70 -4.02
N THR A 312 6.67 8.69 -3.14
CA THR A 312 6.35 10.10 -3.44
C THR A 312 7.22 10.65 -4.57
N GLY A 313 8.50 10.25 -4.63
CA GLY A 313 9.38 10.52 -5.76
C GLY A 313 8.83 9.95 -7.08
N ALA A 314 8.39 8.70 -7.07
CA ALA A 314 7.71 8.04 -8.20
C ALA A 314 6.50 8.84 -8.67
N LYS A 315 5.57 9.13 -7.76
CA LYS A 315 4.31 9.85 -8.06
C LYS A 315 4.53 11.28 -8.57
N ARG A 316 5.72 11.84 -8.36
CA ARG A 316 6.11 13.18 -8.84
C ARG A 316 6.98 13.12 -10.10
N ASN A 317 7.07 11.96 -10.77
CA ASN A 317 7.92 11.71 -11.93
C ASN A 317 9.40 12.08 -11.68
N ARG A 318 9.87 11.96 -10.43
CA ARG A 318 11.27 12.23 -10.05
C ARG A 318 12.16 10.98 -10.14
N ILE A 319 11.55 9.81 -10.29
CA ILE A 319 12.23 8.53 -10.46
C ILE A 319 11.61 7.88 -11.70
N ASP A 320 12.46 7.44 -12.61
CA ASP A 320 12.05 6.91 -13.91
C ASP A 320 11.19 5.64 -13.78
N GLY A 321 10.23 5.47 -14.70
CA GLY A 321 9.34 4.30 -14.77
C GLY A 321 10.09 3.00 -15.02
N GLU A 322 11.25 3.03 -15.68
CA GLU A 322 12.08 1.85 -15.90
C GLU A 322 12.59 1.26 -14.58
N PHE A 323 13.12 2.10 -13.69
CA PHE A 323 13.52 1.68 -12.35
C PHE A 323 12.39 0.95 -11.63
N TRP A 324 11.17 1.48 -11.70
CA TRP A 324 10.03 0.88 -11.03
C TRP A 324 9.56 -0.43 -11.65
N ARG A 325 9.71 -0.60 -12.97
CA ARG A 325 9.46 -1.88 -13.62
C ARG A 325 10.47 -2.94 -13.17
N ILE A 326 11.75 -2.60 -13.09
CA ILE A 326 12.81 -3.49 -12.56
C ILE A 326 12.54 -3.83 -11.09
N TYR A 327 12.07 -2.84 -10.32
CA TYR A 327 11.73 -3.03 -8.92
C TYR A 327 10.53 -3.96 -8.72
N ALA A 328 9.42 -3.71 -9.42
CA ALA A 328 8.24 -4.59 -9.41
C ALA A 328 8.60 -6.01 -9.82
N HIS A 329 9.44 -6.15 -10.85
CA HIS A 329 9.97 -7.42 -11.30
C HIS A 329 10.72 -8.17 -10.19
N HIS A 330 11.61 -7.47 -9.46
CA HIS A 330 12.32 -8.06 -8.33
C HIS A 330 11.36 -8.50 -7.22
N LEU A 331 10.35 -7.68 -6.88
CA LEU A 331 9.36 -8.02 -5.87
C LEU A 331 8.64 -9.33 -6.20
N LEU A 332 8.18 -9.49 -7.45
CA LEU A 332 7.54 -10.73 -7.90
C LEU A 332 8.49 -11.93 -7.88
N LEU A 333 9.73 -11.76 -8.35
CA LEU A 333 10.74 -12.82 -8.28
C LEU A 333 11.11 -13.22 -6.84
N LYS A 334 10.90 -12.37 -5.83
CA LYS A 334 11.17 -12.76 -4.45
C LYS A 334 9.95 -13.38 -3.79
N ALA A 335 8.76 -12.85 -4.06
CA ALA A 335 7.51 -13.38 -3.53
C ALA A 335 7.19 -14.80 -4.04
N PHE A 336 7.65 -15.16 -5.24
CA PHE A 336 7.34 -16.42 -5.91
C PHE A 336 8.60 -17.28 -6.18
N PRO A 337 9.27 -17.84 -5.15
CA PRO A 337 10.57 -18.52 -5.24
C PRO A 337 10.60 -19.76 -6.13
#